data_AF-A0A0L6VMN6-F1
#
_entry.id   AF-A0A0L6VMN6-F1
#
_cell.length_a   1.000
_cell.length_b   1.000
_cell.length_c   1.000
_cell.angle_alpha   90.00
_cell.angle_beta   90.00
_cell.angle_gamma   90.00
#
_symmetry.space_group_name_H-M   'P 1'
#
loop_
_entity.id
_entity.type
_entity.pdbx_description
1 polymer ?
#
loop_
_entity_poly.entity_id
_entity_poly.type
_entity_poly.pdbx_seq_one_letter_code
_entity_poly.pdbx_strand_id
1 'polypeptide(L)'
;MSIAGKAFLSRPGGTGKTHILNFMIDLALSGRQTPLVFASTSFAALILTNGQTAHLCFSFTLSLHAPVNALSYHFQGKELKL
;
A
#
# COMPACT_ATOMS: atom_id res chain seq x y z
N MET A 1 18.35 8.54 18.25
CA MET A 1 18.79 7.14 18.06
C MET A 1 18.17 6.64 16.77
N SER A 2 18.93 6.59 15.68
CA SER A 2 18.45 6.12 14.37
C SER A 2 18.82 4.66 14.21
N ILE A 3 17.82 3.77 14.26
CA ILE A 3 18.01 2.35 13.96
C ILE A 3 17.81 2.15 12.46
N ALA A 4 18.89 2.22 11.68
CA ALA A 4 18.84 1.87 10.27
C ALA A 4 18.97 0.35 10.11
N GLY A 5 17.89 -0.31 9.65
CA GLY A 5 17.86 -1.75 9.41
C GLY A 5 16.71 -2.13 8.48
N LYS A 6 16.90 -3.18 7.68
CA LYS A 6 15.86 -3.75 6.78
C LYS A 6 15.43 -5.09 7.35
N ALA A 7 14.13 -5.29 7.52
CA ALA A 7 13.56 -6.54 8.03
C ALA A 7 12.38 -6.99 7.16
N PHE A 8 12.19 -8.31 7.06
CA PHE A 8 11.05 -8.92 6.38
C PHE A 8 10.25 -9.77 7.37
N LEU A 9 8.97 -9.45 7.55
CA LEU A 9 8.07 -10.13 8.48
C LEU A 9 7.10 -11.02 7.71
N SER A 10 7.38 -12.32 7.64
CA SER A 10 6.49 -13.33 7.06
C SER A 10 5.94 -14.28 8.12
N ARG A 11 4.66 -14.61 8.03
CA ARG A 11 3.96 -15.62 8.85
C ARG A 11 2.64 -16.00 8.14
N PRO A 12 1.98 -17.10 8.52
CA PRO A 12 0.63 -17.45 8.04
C PRO A 12 -0.45 -16.42 8.37
N GLY A 13 -1.64 -16.54 7.77
CA GLY A 13 -2.80 -15.69 8.10
C GLY A 13 -3.19 -15.75 9.59
N GLY A 14 -3.76 -14.67 10.13
CA GLY A 14 -4.27 -14.65 11.50
C GLY A 14 -3.23 -14.42 12.63
N THR A 15 -1.94 -14.34 12.33
CA THR A 15 -0.89 -14.19 13.38
C THR A 15 -0.64 -12.74 13.83
N GLY A 16 -1.56 -11.81 13.58
CA GLY A 16 -1.41 -10.41 14.02
C GLY A 16 -0.28 -9.60 13.38
N LYS A 17 0.25 -10.00 12.21
CA LYS A 17 1.33 -9.24 11.53
C LYS A 17 0.97 -7.78 11.30
N THR A 18 -0.24 -7.52 10.83
CA THR A 18 -0.72 -6.15 10.59
C THR A 18 -0.82 -5.35 11.87
N HIS A 19 -1.17 -6.00 12.99
CA HIS A 19 -1.21 -5.36 14.30
C HIS A 19 0.19 -4.93 14.76
N ILE A 20 1.20 -5.80 14.58
CA ILE A 20 2.60 -5.45 14.89
C ILE A 20 3.10 -4.30 14.00
N LEU A 21 2.76 -4.31 12.71
CA LEU A 21 3.11 -3.22 11.80
C LEU A 21 2.48 -1.89 12.22
N ASN A 22 1.20 -1.89 12.61
CA ASN A 22 0.54 -0.69 13.15
C ASN A 22 1.17 -0.22 14.45
N PHE A 23 1.51 -1.14 15.36
CA PHE A 23 2.23 -0.79 16.58
C PHE A 23 3.57 -0.11 16.28
N MET A 24 4.34 -0.60 15.29
CA MET A 24 5.57 0.05 14.86
C MET A 24 5.35 1.45 14.25
N ILE A 25 4.28 1.62 13.48
CA ILE A 25 3.89 2.92 12.91
C ILE A 25 3.54 3.90 14.04
N ASP A 26 2.74 3.46 15.01
CA ASP A 26 2.33 4.27 16.17
C ASP A 26 3.53 4.65 17.04
N LEU A 27 4.49 3.74 17.24
CA LEU A 27 5.75 4.04 17.92
C LEU A 27 6.54 5.12 17.17
N ALA A 28 6.65 5.03 15.84
CA ALA A 28 7.35 6.04 15.04
C ALA A 28 6.65 7.42 15.14
N LEU A 29 5.32 7.45 15.03
CA LEU A 29 4.52 8.66 15.18
C LEU A 29 4.66 9.27 16.58
N SER A 30 4.66 8.44 17.63
CA SER A 30 4.88 8.91 19.02
C SER A 30 6.26 9.54 19.21
N GLY A 31 7.27 9.06 18.46
CA GLY A 31 8.61 9.63 18.39
C GLY A 31 8.72 10.86 17.50
N ARG A 32 7.60 11.45 17.04
CA ARG A 32 7.53 12.57 16.08
C ARG A 32 8.18 12.28 14.73
N GLN A 33 8.27 11.01 14.33
CA GLN A 33 8.71 10.63 12.99
C GLN A 33 7.51 10.61 12.05
N THR A 34 7.77 10.78 10.75
CA THR A 34 6.76 10.69 9.69
C THR A 34 7.02 9.42 8.87
N PRO A 35 6.51 8.24 9.29
CA PRO A 35 6.73 7.00 8.57
C PRO A 35 6.01 7.02 7.21
N LEU A 36 6.69 6.53 6.16
CA LEU A 36 6.08 6.29 4.85
C LEU A 36 5.46 4.88 4.86
N VAL A 37 4.13 4.80 4.83
CA VAL A 37 3.40 3.53 4.96
C VAL A 37 2.63 3.24 3.68
N PHE A 38 2.95 2.13 3.02
CA PHE A 38 2.26 1.69 1.81
C PHE A 38 2.04 0.18 1.74
N ALA A 39 1.02 -0.24 1.01
CA ALA A 39 0.72 -1.64 0.73
C ALA A 39 0.39 -1.85 -0.75
N SER A 40 0.50 -3.10 -1.24
CA SER A 40 0.21 -3.42 -2.64
C SER A 40 -1.28 -3.33 -3.01
N THR A 41 -2.19 -3.46 -2.03
CA THR A 41 -3.64 -3.46 -2.27
C THR A 41 -4.34 -2.40 -1.42
N SER A 42 -5.46 -1.87 -1.92
CA SER A 42 -6.24 -0.86 -1.19
C SER A 42 -6.78 -1.40 0.13
N PHE A 43 -7.19 -2.67 0.18
CA PHE A 43 -7.68 -3.26 1.42
C PHE A 43 -6.56 -3.40 2.48
N ALA A 44 -5.36 -3.79 2.08
CA ALA A 44 -4.22 -3.85 3.00
C ALA A 44 -3.79 -2.44 3.46
N ALA A 45 -3.85 -1.46 2.56
CA ALA A 45 -3.56 -0.06 2.90
C ALA A 45 -4.56 0.50 3.92
N LEU A 46 -5.85 0.16 3.81
CA LEU A 46 -6.89 0.57 4.77
C LEU A 46 -6.66 0.02 6.17
N ILE A 47 -6.07 -1.17 6.31
CA ILE A 47 -5.82 -1.77 7.63
C ILE A 47 -4.59 -1.13 8.30
N LEU A 48 -3.65 -0.58 7.51
CA LEU A 48 -2.47 0.08 8.03
C LEU A 48 -2.77 1.52 8.47
N THR A 49 -2.27 1.94 9.63
CA THR A 49 -2.39 3.33 10.10
C THR A 49 -1.71 4.27 9.09
N ASN A 50 -2.44 5.26 8.57
CA ASN A 50 -2.00 6.18 7.52
C ASN A 50 -1.49 5.47 6.24
N GLY A 51 -1.95 4.26 5.97
CA GLY A 51 -1.53 3.47 4.82
C GLY A 51 -2.10 4.00 3.50
N GLN A 52 -1.27 4.00 2.46
CA GLN A 52 -1.69 4.23 1.07
C GLN A 52 -1.37 3.02 0.19
N THR A 53 -1.95 2.95 -1.00
CA THR A 53 -1.48 1.96 -1.97
C THR A 53 -0.10 2.35 -2.48
N ALA A 54 0.74 1.38 -2.81
CA ALA A 54 2.03 1.63 -3.44
C ALA A 54 1.87 2.47 -4.72
N HIS A 55 0.78 2.26 -5.46
CA HIS A 55 0.47 3.04 -6.66
C HIS A 55 0.24 4.52 -6.38
N LEU A 56 -0.51 4.86 -5.32
CA LEU A 56 -0.73 6.27 -4.94
C LEU A 56 0.52 6.87 -4.30
N CYS A 57 1.18 6.12 -3.42
CA CYS A 57 2.35 6.58 -2.67
C CYS A 57 3.56 6.89 -3.57
N PHE A 58 3.78 6.08 -4.62
CA PHE A 58 4.90 6.25 -5.54
C PHE A 58 4.47 6.83 -6.90
N SER A 59 3.20 7.20 -7.07
CA SER A 59 2.65 7.72 -8.32
C SER A 59 3.02 6.89 -9.55
N PHE A 60 2.97 5.55 -9.42
CA PHE A 60 3.23 4.67 -10.56
C PHE A 60 2.05 4.76 -11.53
N THR A 61 2.27 5.41 -12.67
CA THR A 61 1.38 5.27 -13.83
C THR A 61 1.47 3.82 -14.31
N LEU A 62 0.39 3.06 -14.13
CA LEU A 62 0.26 1.73 -14.72
C LEU A 62 0.18 1.87 -16.25
N SER A 63 1.33 2.04 -16.90
CA SER A 63 1.42 1.93 -18.35
C SER A 63 1.36 0.45 -18.67
N LEU A 64 0.13 -0.06 -18.80
CA LEU A 64 -0.11 -1.38 -19.36
C LEU A 64 0.36 -1.33 -20.80
N HIS A 65 1.57 -1.83 -21.07
CA HIS A 65 1.99 -2.12 -22.44
C HIS A 65 1.18 -3.32 -22.93
N ALA A 66 -0.05 -3.06 -23.35
CA ALA A 66 -0.87 -4.05 -24.02
C ALA A 66 -0.20 -4.36 -25.37
N PRO A 67 0.16 -5.62 -25.67
CA PRO A 67 0.32 -5.99 -27.06
C PRO A 67 -1.01 -5.67 -27.76
N VAL A 68 -0.94 -5.04 -28.94
CA VAL A 68 -2.04 -4.41 -29.70
C VAL A 68 -3.15 -5.40 -30.15
N ASN A 69 -3.23 -6.59 -29.57
CA ASN A 69 -4.12 -7.65 -30.04
C ASN A 69 -4.89 -8.41 -28.95
N ALA A 70 -5.28 -7.74 -27.86
CA ALA A 70 -6.21 -8.31 -26.88
C ALA A 70 -7.36 -7.33 -26.61
N LEU A 71 -8.39 -7.48 -27.44
CA LEU A 71 -9.78 -7.08 -27.33
C LEU A 71 -10.25 -6.65 -25.92
N SER A 72 -10.78 -5.42 -25.85
CA SER A 72 -11.98 -5.04 -25.10
C SER A 72 -12.05 -5.38 -23.61
N TYR A 73 -11.31 -4.67 -22.76
CA TYR A 73 -11.64 -4.58 -21.33
C TYR A 73 -12.68 -3.47 -21.12
N HIS A 74 -13.96 -3.87 -21.04
CA HIS A 74 -15.05 -2.99 -20.66
C HIS A 74 -15.06 -2.83 -19.13
N PHE A 75 -14.41 -1.77 -18.62
CA PHE A 75 -14.49 -1.41 -17.20
C PHE A 75 -15.86 -0.78 -16.93
N GLN A 76 -16.81 -1.59 -16.46
CA GLN A 76 -18.09 -1.14 -15.94
C GLN A 76 -17.87 -0.22 -14.72
N GLY A 77 -18.14 1.08 -14.86
CA GLY A 77 -18.30 1.96 -13.71
C GLY A 77 -17.98 3.43 -13.95
N LYS A 78 -19.00 4.16 -14.43
CA LYS A 78 -19.21 5.61 -14.30
C LYS A 78 -18.49 6.52 -15.32
N GLU A 79 -19.23 6.92 -16.35
CA GLU A 79 -18.98 8.17 -17.07
C GLU A 79 -19.01 9.33 -16.07
N LEU A 80 -17.90 10.05 -15.96
CA LEU A 80 -17.90 11.42 -15.44
C LEU A 80 -18.04 12.34 -16.64
N LYS A 81 -19.26 12.84 -16.86
CA LYS A 81 -19.51 13.99 -17.74
C LYS A 81 -18.92 15.23 -17.07
N LEU A 82 -17.98 15.88 -17.75
CA LEU A 82 -17.72 17.32 -17.57
C LEU A 82 -18.85 18.10 -18.24
#